data_AF-A0A2E0N8Q5-F1
#
_entry.id   AF-A0A2E0N8Q5-F1
#
_cell.length_a   1.000
_cell.length_b   1.000
_cell.length_c   1.000
_cell.angle_alpha   90.00
_cell.angle_beta   90.00
_cell.angle_gamma   90.00
#
_symmetry.space_group_name_H-M   'P 1'
#
loop_
_entity.id
_entity.type
_entity.pdbx_description
1 polymer ?
#
loop_
_entity_poly.entity_id
_entity_poly.type
_entity_poly.pdbx_seq_one_letter_code
_entity_poly.pdbx_strand_id
1 'polypeptide(L)'
;MYNNVKSNTDVLKTLQMQAEAEEEERNEKMKKYIEDLGGLPESLLSIGMISPILLGLVGLAPQLMGDAGAIMGTLPSNSTMMNMVRVGLGITLLGMAFIGMKAHTKDPGV
;
A
#
# COMPACT_ATOMS: atom_id res chain seq x y z
N MET A 1 -45.89 -37.02 -6.71
CA MET A 1 -45.46 -36.21 -7.87
C MET A 1 -45.50 -34.70 -7.60
N TYR A 2 -46.53 -34.16 -6.92
CA TYR A 2 -46.62 -32.73 -6.54
C TYR A 2 -45.51 -32.22 -5.61
N ASN A 3 -45.00 -33.04 -4.68
CA ASN A 3 -43.91 -32.65 -3.76
C ASN A 3 -42.58 -32.38 -4.48
N ASN A 4 -42.26 -33.13 -5.56
CA ASN A 4 -40.99 -32.97 -6.28
C ASN A 4 -40.94 -31.66 -7.06
N VAL A 5 -42.08 -31.22 -7.63
CA VAL A 5 -42.17 -29.96 -8.36
C VAL A 5 -42.04 -28.77 -7.40
N LYS A 6 -42.66 -28.83 -6.22
CA LYS A 6 -42.53 -27.78 -5.20
C LYS A 6 -41.12 -27.70 -4.61
N SER A 7 -40.50 -28.85 -4.34
CA SER A 7 -39.13 -28.95 -3.84
C SER A 7 -38.08 -28.45 -4.83
N ASN A 8 -38.22 -28.75 -6.14
CA ASN A 8 -37.30 -28.24 -7.16
C ASN A 8 -37.42 -26.73 -7.33
N THR A 9 -38.64 -26.17 -7.24
CA THR A 9 -38.85 -24.71 -7.28
C THR A 9 -38.25 -24.01 -6.06
N ASP A 10 -38.33 -24.59 -4.86
CA ASP A 10 -37.69 -24.04 -3.66
C ASP A 10 -36.15 -24.09 -3.73
N VAL A 11 -35.58 -25.15 -4.33
CA VAL A 11 -34.12 -25.25 -4.56
C VAL A 11 -33.66 -24.19 -5.56
N LEU A 12 -34.37 -24.02 -6.68
CA LEU A 12 -34.09 -22.97 -7.66
C LEU A 12 -34.17 -21.57 -7.05
N LYS A 13 -35.17 -21.32 -6.23
CA LYS A 13 -35.33 -20.05 -5.52
C LYS A 13 -34.20 -19.81 -4.52
N THR A 14 -33.76 -20.85 -3.82
CA THR A 14 -32.62 -20.78 -2.89
C THR A 14 -31.31 -20.52 -3.61
N LEU A 15 -31.07 -21.18 -4.74
CA LEU A 15 -29.89 -20.95 -5.59
C LEU A 15 -29.88 -19.54 -6.17
N GLN A 16 -31.03 -19.01 -6.60
CA GLN A 16 -31.15 -17.61 -7.03
C GLN A 16 -30.82 -16.64 -5.89
N MET A 17 -31.38 -16.84 -4.70
CA MET A 17 -31.06 -15.99 -3.53
C MET A 17 -29.59 -16.08 -3.13
N GLN A 18 -28.95 -17.25 -3.21
CA GLN A 18 -27.52 -17.42 -2.93
C GLN A 18 -26.65 -16.74 -3.99
N ALA A 19 -26.98 -16.91 -5.27
CA ALA A 19 -26.27 -16.28 -6.37
C ALA A 19 -26.37 -14.74 -6.31
N GLU A 20 -27.55 -14.23 -5.97
CA GLU A 20 -27.81 -12.79 -5.83
C GLU A 20 -27.03 -12.20 -4.63
N ALA A 21 -26.98 -12.92 -3.50
CA ALA A 21 -26.16 -12.54 -2.34
C ALA A 21 -24.65 -12.59 -2.63
N GLU A 22 -24.18 -13.62 -3.33
CA GLU A 22 -22.77 -13.75 -3.73
C GLU A 22 -22.37 -12.66 -4.76
N GLU A 23 -23.28 -12.29 -5.64
CA GLU A 23 -23.10 -11.18 -6.58
C GLU A 23 -23.04 -9.82 -5.88
N GLU A 24 -23.88 -9.60 -4.87
CA GLU A 24 -23.84 -8.41 -4.04
C GLU A 24 -22.52 -8.31 -3.26
N GLU A 25 -22.08 -9.41 -2.64
CA GLU A 25 -20.79 -9.48 -1.93
C GLU A 25 -19.60 -9.24 -2.87
N ARG A 26 -19.65 -9.79 -4.09
CA ARG A 26 -18.64 -9.55 -5.13
C ARG A 26 -18.60 -8.09 -5.58
N ASN A 27 -19.76 -7.48 -5.80
CA ASN A 27 -19.86 -6.07 -6.18
C ASN A 27 -19.35 -5.14 -5.08
N GLU A 28 -19.61 -5.45 -3.82
CA GLU A 28 -19.10 -4.67 -2.68
C GLU A 28 -17.57 -4.77 -2.58
N LYS A 29 -17.01 -5.99 -2.70
CA LYS A 29 -15.55 -6.20 -2.75
C LYS A 29 -14.91 -5.45 -3.91
N MET A 30 -15.53 -5.47 -5.09
CA MET A 30 -15.05 -4.77 -6.28
C MET A 30 -15.06 -3.25 -6.09
N LYS A 31 -16.15 -2.69 -5.53
CA LYS A 31 -16.25 -1.26 -5.23
C LYS A 31 -15.16 -0.81 -4.27
N LYS A 32 -14.95 -1.57 -3.19
CA LYS A 32 -13.90 -1.30 -2.20
C LYS A 32 -12.50 -1.41 -2.80
N TYR A 33 -12.28 -2.36 -3.70
CA TYR A 33 -11.02 -2.50 -4.43
C TYR A 33 -10.72 -1.28 -5.31
N ILE A 34 -11.71 -0.79 -6.04
CA ILE A 34 -11.58 0.42 -6.90
C ILE A 34 -11.28 1.65 -6.05
N GLU A 35 -11.93 1.80 -4.90
CA GLU A 35 -11.68 2.89 -3.95
C GLU A 35 -10.25 2.84 -3.38
N ASP A 36 -9.82 1.65 -2.92
CA ASP A 36 -8.46 1.41 -2.42
C ASP A 36 -7.41 1.66 -3.52
N LEU A 37 -7.70 1.27 -4.77
CA LEU A 37 -6.81 1.46 -5.94
C LEU A 37 -6.71 2.91 -6.37
N GLY A 38 -7.80 3.67 -6.34
CA GLY A 38 -7.84 5.04 -6.86
C GLY A 38 -6.83 5.96 -6.15
N GLY A 39 -6.67 5.81 -4.84
CA GLY A 39 -5.72 6.61 -4.05
C GLY A 39 -4.30 6.05 -3.98
N LEU A 40 -4.07 4.83 -4.48
CA LEU A 40 -2.80 4.12 -4.33
C LEU A 40 -1.67 4.71 -5.20
N PRO A 41 -1.88 5.05 -6.49
CA PRO A 41 -0.86 5.70 -7.32
C PRO A 41 -0.41 7.04 -6.75
N GLU A 42 -1.35 7.87 -6.28
CA GLU A 42 -1.06 9.19 -5.71
C GLU A 42 -0.27 9.07 -4.40
N SER A 43 -0.65 8.12 -3.55
CA SER A 43 0.07 7.83 -2.29
C SER A 43 1.48 7.30 -2.54
N LEU A 44 1.66 6.40 -3.52
CA LEU A 44 2.99 5.89 -3.88
C LEU A 44 3.87 6.98 -4.49
N LEU A 45 3.31 7.80 -5.38
CA LEU A 45 4.03 8.90 -6.02
C LEU A 45 4.46 9.94 -4.98
N SER A 46 3.58 10.32 -4.06
CA SER A 46 3.89 11.29 -3.00
C SER A 46 4.96 10.75 -2.04
N ILE A 47 4.89 9.49 -1.61
CA ILE A 47 5.95 8.86 -0.78
C ILE A 47 7.28 8.82 -1.54
N GLY A 48 7.25 8.45 -2.82
CA GLY A 48 8.43 8.37 -3.68
C GLY A 48 9.11 9.72 -3.91
N MET A 49 8.37 10.84 -3.88
CA MET A 49 8.94 12.18 -4.02
C MET A 49 9.33 12.81 -2.67
N ILE A 50 8.49 12.68 -1.64
CA ILE A 50 8.70 13.34 -0.34
C ILE A 50 9.82 12.67 0.45
N SER A 51 9.91 11.33 0.43
CA SER A 51 10.89 10.61 1.24
C SER A 51 12.34 10.93 0.85
N PRO A 52 12.73 10.96 -0.44
CA PRO A 52 14.09 11.36 -0.81
C PRO A 52 14.42 12.80 -0.42
N ILE A 53 13.45 13.71 -0.48
CA ILE A 53 13.64 15.11 -0.08
C ILE A 53 13.93 15.19 1.42
N LEU A 54 13.10 14.55 2.26
CA LEU A 54 13.30 14.55 3.72
C LEU A 54 14.63 13.92 4.12
N LEU A 55 14.97 12.77 3.52
CA LEU A 55 16.24 12.10 3.78
C LEU A 55 17.42 12.92 3.27
N GLY A 56 17.28 13.61 2.14
CA GLY A 56 18.28 14.54 1.62
C GLY A 56 18.56 15.70 2.57
N LEU A 57 17.52 16.28 3.18
CA LEU A 57 17.67 17.33 4.18
C LEU A 57 18.46 16.84 5.42
N VAL A 58 18.18 15.63 5.88
CA VAL A 58 18.95 15.01 6.98
C VAL A 58 20.40 14.76 6.55
N GLY A 59 20.62 14.28 5.32
CA GLY A 59 21.97 14.06 4.77
C GLY A 59 22.80 15.33 4.61
N LEU A 60 22.15 16.47 4.39
CA LEU A 60 22.79 17.78 4.28
C LEU A 60 23.07 18.44 5.64
N ALA A 61 22.50 17.93 6.74
CA ALA A 61 22.67 18.50 8.07
C ALA A 61 24.14 18.76 8.47
N PRO A 62 25.12 17.87 8.21
CA PRO A 62 26.52 18.10 8.54
C PRO A 62 27.14 19.24 7.71
N GLN A 63 26.75 19.36 6.44
CA GLN A 63 27.20 20.44 5.56
C GLN A 63 26.62 21.79 5.97
N LEU A 64 25.35 21.81 6.41
CA LEU A 64 24.71 23.02 6.92
C LEU A 64 25.26 23.47 8.28
N MET A 65 25.72 22.53 9.11
CA MET A 65 26.31 22.81 10.42
C MET A 65 27.80 23.23 10.37
N GLY A 66 28.51 22.96 9.27
CA GLY A 66 29.91 23.35 9.10
C GLY A 66 30.81 22.90 10.27
N ASP A 67 31.70 23.77 10.73
CA ASP A 67 32.63 23.51 11.86
C ASP A 67 31.93 23.39 13.23
N ALA A 68 30.67 23.81 13.36
CA ALA A 68 29.92 23.65 14.60
C ALA A 68 29.60 22.18 14.90
N GLY A 69 29.50 21.33 13.85
CA GLY A 69 29.33 19.89 14.01
C GLY A 69 30.56 19.18 14.60
N ALA A 70 31.76 19.69 14.31
CA ALA A 70 33.01 19.22 14.90
C ALA A 70 33.15 19.64 16.38
N ILE A 71 32.59 20.80 16.75
CA ILE A 71 32.56 21.30 18.14
C ILE A 71 31.49 20.58 18.99
N MET A 72 30.37 20.16 18.37
CA MET A 72 29.28 19.45 19.06
C MET A 72 29.55 17.96 19.32
N GLY A 73 30.59 17.35 18.74
CA GLY A 73 31.07 15.98 19.03
C GLY A 73 30.08 14.83 18.83
N THR A 74 28.85 15.11 18.41
CA THR A 74 27.70 14.20 18.47
C THR A 74 27.12 13.86 17.11
N LEU A 75 27.58 14.52 16.04
CA LEU A 75 27.14 14.24 14.68
C LEU A 75 28.02 13.13 14.06
N PRO A 76 27.42 12.02 13.58
CA PRO A 76 28.14 10.97 12.88
C PRO A 76 28.92 11.53 11.68
N SER A 77 29.99 10.85 11.29
CA SER A 77 30.80 11.25 10.13
C SER A 77 29.93 11.40 8.88
N ASN A 78 30.33 12.28 7.96
CA ASN A 78 29.61 12.53 6.72
C ASN A 78 29.37 11.24 5.91
N SER A 79 30.32 10.30 5.97
CA SER A 79 30.22 8.98 5.34
C SER A 79 29.11 8.11 5.96
N THR A 80 28.97 8.15 7.29
CA THR A 80 27.95 7.42 8.04
C THR A 80 26.56 7.97 7.71
N MET A 81 26.44 9.30 7.61
CA MET A 81 25.17 9.94 7.30
C MET A 81 24.72 9.69 5.86
N MET A 82 25.64 9.76 4.90
CA MET A 82 25.34 9.43 3.50
C MET A 82 24.91 7.97 3.35
N ASN A 83 25.53 7.05 4.10
CA ASN A 83 25.11 5.65 4.14
C ASN A 83 23.73 5.49 4.78
N MET A 84 23.41 6.25 5.84
CA MET A 84 22.10 6.24 6.46
C MET A 84 21.00 6.72 5.50
N VAL A 85 21.28 7.76 4.70
CA VAL A 85 20.38 8.22 3.63
C VAL A 85 20.18 7.14 2.58
N ARG A 86 21.25 6.48 2.12
CA ARG A 86 21.15 5.38 1.15
C ARG A 86 20.34 4.19 1.66
N VAL A 87 20.55 3.81 2.92
CA VAL A 87 19.77 2.75 3.58
C VAL A 87 18.31 3.19 3.73
N GLY A 88 18.06 4.44 4.13
CA GLY A 88 16.73 5.01 4.23
C GLY A 88 15.99 4.99 2.89
N LEU A 89 16.65 5.37 1.80
CA LEU A 89 16.10 5.28 0.44
C LEU A 89 15.80 3.82 0.05
N GLY A 90 16.68 2.88 0.41
CA GLY A 90 16.45 1.46 0.22
C GLY A 90 15.20 0.96 0.96
N ILE A 91 15.00 1.39 2.20
CA ILE A 91 13.81 1.06 3.00
C ILE A 91 12.55 1.68 2.38
N THR A 92 12.60 2.93 1.91
CA THR A 92 11.46 3.58 1.23
C THR A 92 11.07 2.81 -0.03
N LEU A 93 12.05 2.41 -0.85
CA LEU A 93 11.80 1.59 -2.04
C LEU A 93 11.18 0.24 -1.68
N LEU A 94 11.67 -0.42 -0.63
CA LEU A 94 11.07 -1.66 -0.12
C LEU A 94 9.63 -1.42 0.37
N GLY A 95 9.37 -0.34 1.09
CA GLY A 95 8.03 0.03 1.55
C GLY A 95 7.06 0.24 0.39
N MET A 96 7.49 0.96 -0.66
CA MET A 96 6.69 1.13 -1.88
C MET A 96 6.47 -0.19 -2.61
N ALA A 97 7.48 -1.07 -2.68
CA ALA A 97 7.35 -2.40 -3.25
C ALA A 97 6.33 -3.25 -2.47
N PHE A 98 6.34 -3.20 -1.13
CA PHE A 98 5.35 -3.90 -0.30
C PHE A 98 3.93 -3.36 -0.49
N ILE A 99 3.76 -2.04 -0.60
CA ILE A 99 2.45 -1.43 -0.87
C ILE A 99 1.95 -1.85 -2.26
N GLY A 100 2.81 -1.82 -3.27
CA GLY A 100 2.49 -2.26 -4.63
C GLY A 100 2.14 -3.76 -4.70
N MET A 101 2.92 -4.62 -4.03
CA MET A 101 2.62 -6.05 -3.93
C MET A 101 1.30 -6.29 -3.19
N LYS A 102 1.04 -5.59 -2.08
CA LYS A 102 -0.21 -5.71 -1.33
C LYS A 102 -1.42 -5.29 -2.17
N ALA A 103 -1.28 -4.23 -2.97
CA ALA A 103 -2.30 -3.80 -3.92
C ALA A 103 -2.58 -4.89 -4.98
N HIS A 104 -1.53 -5.45 -5.58
CA HIS A 104 -1.65 -6.54 -6.54
C HIS A 104 -2.25 -7.82 -5.93
N THR A 105 -1.95 -8.16 -4.68
CA THR A 105 -2.51 -9.34 -4.01
C THR A 105 -3.94 -9.15 -3.50
N LYS A 106 -4.41 -7.90 -3.41
CA LYS A 106 -5.79 -7.56 -3.02
C LYS A 106 -6.75 -7.56 -4.21
N ASP A 107 -6.27 -7.84 -5.42
CA ASP A 107 -7.10 -7.98 -6.60
C ASP A 107 -8.20 -9.03 -6.33
N PRO A 108 -9.50 -8.63 -6.31
CA PRO A 108 -10.61 -9.51 -5.94
C PRO A 108 -10.86 -10.63 -6.95
N GLY A 109 -10.04 -10.74 -8.00
CA GLY A 109 -10.10 -11.82 -8.97
C GLY A 109 -11.24 -11.59 -9.94
N VAL A 110 -10.88 -10.97 -11.07
CA VAL A 110 -11.24 -11.55 -12.36
C VAL A 110 -10.11 -12.47 -12.83
#